data_AF-A0A920NP00-F1
#
_entry.id   AF-A0A920NP00-F1
#
_cell.length_a   1.000
_cell.length_b   1.000
_cell.length_c   1.000
_cell.angle_alpha   90.00
_cell.angle_beta   90.00
_cell.angle_gamma   90.00
#
_symmetry.space_group_name_H-M   'P 1'
#
loop_
_entity.id
_entity.type
_entity.pdbx_description
1 polymer ?
#
loop_
_entity_poly.entity_id
_entity_poly.type
_entity_poly.pdbx_seq_one_letter_code
_entity_poly.pdbx_strand_id
1 'polypeptide(L)'
;MVLSYMEVSVELREVLLNERPQSLYKISSKGTVPVLLLKDGKVLDESLDIMRWAMKQGEQKLYEDKLNEQNQLIKYNDTKFKYWLDKYKYHVRYLEYSREYYQRKCSKTLAEYDMRLRENANLIGDRISLADIAIFPFIRQCANVDQNWFNNKYPNLNQWLEIWKQSRLFKSVMTKYNQWRLGDELLIVNFQ
;
A
#
# COMPACT_ATOMS: atom_id res chain seq x y z
N MET A 1 -2.14 0.48 -7.43
CA MET A 1 -3.41 1.19 -7.19
C MET A 1 -3.36 2.62 -7.70
N VAL A 2 -2.49 3.52 -7.21
CA VAL A 2 -2.45 4.91 -7.75
C VAL A 2 -2.20 4.96 -9.26
N LEU A 3 -1.28 4.13 -9.80
CA LEU A 3 -1.08 4.02 -11.26
C LEU A 3 -2.38 3.68 -12.01
N SER A 4 -3.12 2.67 -11.53
CA SER A 4 -4.42 2.27 -12.08
C SER A 4 -5.47 3.37 -11.96
N TYR A 5 -5.56 4.03 -10.79
CA TYR A 5 -6.51 5.11 -10.55
C TYR A 5 -6.25 6.33 -11.44
N MET A 6 -4.99 6.56 -11.80
CA MET A 6 -4.55 7.62 -12.70
C MET A 6 -4.47 7.16 -14.16
N GLU A 7 -4.91 5.94 -14.47
CA GLU A 7 -4.89 5.34 -15.82
C GLU A 7 -3.50 5.39 -16.49
N VAL A 8 -2.46 5.26 -15.67
CA VAL A 8 -1.06 5.29 -16.11
C VAL A 8 -0.66 3.89 -16.59
N SER A 9 -0.37 3.80 -17.89
CA SER A 9 0.22 2.61 -18.48
C SER A 9 1.72 2.51 -18.18
N VAL A 10 2.17 1.32 -17.82
CA VAL A 10 3.59 1.04 -17.53
C VAL A 10 4.04 -0.26 -18.18
N GLU A 11 5.33 -0.36 -18.50
CA GLU A 11 5.98 -1.65 -18.71
C GLU A 11 6.14 -2.33 -17.35
N LEU A 12 5.48 -3.48 -17.16
CA LEU A 12 5.53 -4.24 -15.91
C LEU A 12 6.62 -5.30 -15.97
N ARG A 13 7.49 -5.31 -14.95
CA ARG A 13 8.45 -6.38 -14.70
C ARG A 13 8.19 -6.98 -13.32
N GLU A 14 7.50 -8.11 -13.30
CA GLU A 14 7.20 -8.83 -12.05
C GLU A 14 8.47 -9.49 -11.52
N VAL A 15 8.79 -9.25 -10.23
CA VAL A 15 10.00 -9.74 -9.58
C VAL A 15 9.65 -10.57 -8.37
N LEU A 16 10.18 -11.80 -8.31
CA LEU A 16 10.14 -12.61 -7.10
C LEU A 16 11.18 -12.09 -6.08
N LEU A 17 10.77 -11.79 -4.86
CA LEU A 17 11.64 -11.19 -3.84
C LEU A 17 12.77 -12.10 -3.35
N ASN A 18 12.62 -13.41 -3.49
CA ASN A 18 13.66 -14.41 -3.24
C ASN A 18 14.61 -14.61 -4.43
N GLU A 19 14.26 -14.10 -5.63
CA GLU A 19 15.01 -14.25 -6.87
C GLU A 19 15.09 -12.90 -7.61
N ARG A 20 15.68 -11.90 -6.95
CA ARG A 20 15.77 -10.54 -7.51
C ARG A 20 16.75 -10.50 -8.69
N PRO A 21 16.33 -10.03 -9.87
CA PRO A 21 17.23 -9.96 -11.02
C PRO A 21 18.26 -8.85 -10.85
N GLN A 22 19.45 -9.01 -11.46
CA GLN A 22 20.49 -7.97 -11.45
C GLN A 22 20.00 -6.64 -12.05
N SER A 23 19.05 -6.67 -12.98
CA SER A 23 18.45 -5.47 -13.57
C SER A 23 17.76 -4.57 -12.53
N LEU A 24 17.19 -5.13 -11.46
CA LEU A 24 16.63 -4.35 -10.34
C LEU A 24 17.72 -3.60 -9.58
N TYR A 25 18.80 -4.30 -9.23
CA TYR A 25 19.93 -3.72 -8.49
C TYR A 25 20.68 -2.64 -9.27
N LYS A 26 20.70 -2.75 -10.61
CA LYS A 26 21.31 -1.73 -11.48
C LYS A 26 20.59 -0.38 -11.40
N ILE A 27 19.29 -0.38 -11.13
CA ILE A 27 18.48 0.85 -11.07
C ILE A 27 18.18 1.31 -9.64
N SER A 28 18.09 0.39 -8.67
CA SER A 28 17.93 0.71 -7.26
C SER A 28 18.81 -0.20 -6.40
N SER A 29 19.79 0.41 -5.72
CA SER A 29 20.69 -0.30 -4.81
C SER A 29 19.97 -0.92 -3.60
N LYS A 30 18.78 -0.42 -3.25
CA LYS A 30 17.94 -0.96 -2.17
C LYS A 30 17.44 -2.38 -2.49
N GLY A 31 17.24 -2.71 -3.77
CA GLY A 31 16.68 -3.99 -4.19
C GLY A 31 15.27 -4.25 -3.67
N THR A 32 14.54 -3.22 -3.26
CA THR A 32 13.16 -3.30 -2.79
C THR A 32 12.21 -2.85 -3.88
N VAL A 33 11.02 -3.45 -3.93
CA VAL A 33 9.94 -3.05 -4.84
C VAL A 33 8.87 -2.28 -4.05
N PRO A 34 8.09 -1.39 -4.68
CA PRO A 34 8.15 -1.02 -6.10
C PRO A 34 9.33 -0.11 -6.47
N VAL A 35 9.78 -0.19 -7.73
CA VAL A 35 10.71 0.74 -8.38
C VAL A 35 10.14 1.16 -9.73
N LEU A 36 10.22 2.45 -10.06
CA LEU A 36 9.80 3.00 -11.34
C LEU A 36 10.96 3.69 -12.03
N LEU A 37 11.28 3.25 -13.25
CA LEU A 37 12.22 3.91 -14.15
C LEU A 37 11.44 4.75 -15.16
N LEU A 38 11.73 6.05 -15.21
CA LEU A 38 11.10 6.98 -16.13
C LEU A 38 11.85 7.03 -17.48
N LYS A 39 11.17 7.54 -18.51
CA LYS A 39 11.73 7.66 -19.87
C LYS A 39 12.98 8.55 -19.95
N ASP A 40 13.10 9.52 -19.05
CA ASP A 40 14.26 10.42 -18.92
C ASP A 40 15.43 9.79 -18.14
N GLY A 41 15.30 8.52 -17.73
CA GLY A 41 16.31 7.79 -16.96
C GLY A 41 16.23 8.01 -15.45
N LYS A 42 15.32 8.84 -14.95
CA LYS A 42 15.13 9.04 -13.51
C LYS A 42 14.53 7.78 -12.87
N VAL A 43 15.07 7.40 -11.71
CA VAL A 43 14.55 6.29 -10.89
C VAL A 43 13.80 6.83 -9.67
N LEU A 44 12.61 6.28 -9.42
CA LEU A 44 11.86 6.45 -8.18
C LEU A 44 11.76 5.09 -7.49
N ASP A 45 12.40 4.95 -6.33
CA ASP A 45 12.45 3.69 -5.56
C ASP A 45 11.80 3.78 -4.17
N GLU A 46 11.00 4.82 -3.97
CA GLU A 46 10.13 5.02 -2.80
C GLU A 46 8.67 5.00 -3.24
N SER A 47 7.82 4.22 -2.55
CA SER A 47 6.42 4.03 -2.95
C SER A 47 5.63 5.33 -2.97
N LEU A 48 5.87 6.24 -2.02
CA LEU A 48 5.18 7.53 -1.97
C LEU A 48 5.59 8.45 -3.12
N ASP A 49 6.86 8.41 -3.54
CA ASP A 49 7.33 9.21 -4.67
C ASP A 49 6.75 8.70 -5.99
N ILE A 50 6.63 7.38 -6.16
CA ILE A 50 5.94 6.77 -7.29
C ILE A 50 4.47 7.18 -7.30
N MET A 51 3.79 7.13 -6.16
CA MET A 51 2.39 7.58 -6.05
C MET A 51 2.24 9.06 -6.43
N ARG A 52 3.10 9.94 -5.91
CA ARG A 52 3.10 11.37 -6.24
C ARG A 52 3.42 11.64 -7.70
N TRP A 53 4.33 10.89 -8.30
CA TRP A 53 4.60 10.98 -9.73
C TRP A 53 3.39 10.56 -10.56
N ALA A 54 2.74 9.45 -10.20
CA ALA A 54 1.56 8.93 -10.90
C ALA A 54 0.39 9.93 -10.86
N MET A 55 0.15 10.59 -9.72
CA MET A 55 -0.87 11.63 -9.61
C MET A 55 -0.62 12.84 -10.51
N LYS A 56 0.63 13.10 -10.92
CA LYS A 56 0.93 14.18 -11.88
C LYS A 56 0.66 13.78 -13.33
N GLN A 57 0.37 12.52 -13.60
CA GLN A 57 0.11 12.01 -14.96
C GLN A 57 -1.39 12.05 -15.32
N GLY A 58 -2.28 12.11 -14.31
CA GLY A 58 -3.72 12.09 -14.51
C GLY A 58 -4.40 13.33 -13.92
N GLU A 59 -5.70 13.46 -14.20
CA GLU A 59 -6.51 14.61 -13.77
C GLU A 59 -7.30 14.33 -12.48
N GLN A 60 -7.23 13.10 -11.96
CA GLN A 60 -8.02 12.67 -10.81
C GLN A 60 -7.48 13.23 -9.50
N LYS A 61 -8.40 13.63 -8.62
CA LYS A 61 -8.10 14.43 -7.43
C LYS A 61 -8.02 13.57 -6.17
N LEU A 62 -6.88 12.91 -5.96
CA LEU A 62 -6.60 12.17 -4.71
C LEU A 62 -5.91 13.01 -3.63
N TYR A 63 -5.31 14.12 -4.02
CA TYR A 63 -4.36 14.86 -3.18
C TYR A 63 -4.56 16.37 -3.39
N GLU A 64 -5.73 16.88 -3.01
CA GLU A 64 -6.07 18.32 -3.07
C GLU A 64 -6.49 18.88 -1.71
N ASP A 65 -7.31 18.14 -0.95
CA ASP A 65 -7.84 18.59 0.32
C ASP A 65 -7.06 18.04 1.52
N LYS A 66 -6.97 18.84 2.60
CA LYS A 66 -6.35 18.45 3.88
C LYS A 66 -4.95 17.83 3.74
N LEU A 67 -4.13 18.35 2.80
CA LEU A 67 -2.84 17.77 2.42
C LEU A 67 -1.90 17.48 3.60
N ASN A 68 -1.84 18.40 4.57
CA ASN A 68 -1.01 18.22 5.75
C ASN A 68 -1.46 17.00 6.57
N GLU A 69 -2.76 16.83 6.77
CA GLU A 69 -3.32 15.67 7.47
C GLU A 69 -3.04 14.37 6.71
N GLN A 70 -3.25 14.36 5.38
CA GLN A 70 -2.93 13.19 4.56
C GLN A 70 -1.45 12.78 4.72
N ASN A 71 -0.54 13.74 4.58
CA ASN A 71 0.90 13.48 4.72
C ASN A 71 1.28 12.99 6.11
N GLN A 72 0.69 13.56 7.15
CA GLN A 72 0.94 13.14 8.53
C GLN A 72 0.45 11.70 8.76
N LEU A 73 -0.74 11.36 8.26
CA LEU A 73 -1.31 10.02 8.40
C LEU A 73 -0.47 8.97 7.66
N ILE A 74 -0.08 9.26 6.41
CA ILE A 74 0.79 8.39 5.60
C ILE A 74 2.15 8.21 6.25
N LYS A 75 2.79 9.31 6.69
CA LYS A 75 4.10 9.25 7.37
C LYS A 75 4.04 8.44 8.65
N TYR A 76 2.98 8.60 9.44
CA TYR A 76 2.79 7.83 10.65
C TYR A 76 2.60 6.33 10.34
N ASN A 77 1.81 6.01 9.31
CA ASN A 77 1.59 4.66 8.85
C ASN A 77 2.91 3.97 8.43
N ASP A 78 3.67 4.62 7.54
CA ASP A 78 4.89 4.04 6.95
C ASP A 78 6.04 3.90 7.95
N THR A 79 6.00 4.66 9.05
CA THR A 79 7.01 4.61 10.11
C THR A 79 6.55 3.80 11.32
N LYS A 80 5.61 4.34 12.11
CA LYS A 80 5.23 3.78 13.42
C LYS A 80 4.34 2.56 13.28
N PHE A 81 3.32 2.62 12.44
CA PHE A 81 2.40 1.49 12.29
C PHE A 81 3.07 0.31 11.60
N LYS A 82 3.74 0.54 10.47
CA LYS A 82 4.46 -0.50 9.73
C LYS A 82 5.47 -1.24 10.61
N TYR A 83 6.23 -0.53 11.44
CA TYR A 83 7.17 -1.14 12.38
C TYR A 83 6.51 -2.18 13.29
N TRP A 84 5.34 -1.84 13.87
CA TRP A 84 4.61 -2.77 14.73
C TRP A 84 3.88 -3.85 13.95
N LEU A 85 3.36 -3.54 12.77
CA LEU A 85 2.72 -4.49 11.88
C LEU A 85 3.68 -5.61 11.46
N ASP A 86 4.92 -5.25 11.09
CA ASP A 86 5.94 -6.23 10.70
C ASP A 86 6.25 -7.19 11.85
N LYS A 87 6.37 -6.67 13.09
CA LYS A 87 6.57 -7.50 14.29
C LYS A 87 5.36 -8.37 14.63
N TYR A 88 4.15 -7.85 14.43
CA TYR A 88 2.93 -8.62 14.65
C TYR A 88 2.78 -9.76 13.63
N LYS A 89 2.96 -9.45 12.34
CA LYS A 89 2.84 -10.41 11.24
C LYS A 89 3.90 -11.50 11.30
N TYR A 90 5.14 -11.13 11.62
CA TYR A 90 6.27 -12.05 11.68
C TYR A 90 6.75 -12.32 13.11
N HIS A 91 5.83 -12.34 14.09
CA HIS A 91 6.14 -12.48 15.52
C HIS A 91 7.06 -13.65 15.85
N VAL A 92 7.00 -14.76 15.11
CA VAL A 92 7.91 -15.91 15.29
C VAL A 92 9.39 -15.58 15.05
N ARG A 93 9.70 -14.47 14.37
CA ARG A 93 11.06 -13.94 14.15
C ARG A 93 11.48 -12.92 15.21
N TYR A 94 10.58 -12.53 16.10
CA TYR A 94 10.78 -11.51 17.14
C TYR A 94 10.40 -12.08 18.50
N LEU A 95 11.36 -12.73 19.15
CA LEU A 95 11.16 -13.49 20.39
C LEU A 95 11.12 -12.59 21.65
N GLU A 96 11.30 -11.28 21.49
CA GLU A 96 11.38 -10.35 22.63
C GLU A 96 10.03 -10.19 23.34
N TYR A 97 8.91 -10.31 22.61
CA TYR A 97 7.56 -10.17 23.17
C TYR A 97 6.57 -11.12 22.49
N SER A 98 5.41 -11.34 23.13
CA SER A 98 4.36 -12.20 22.57
C SER A 98 3.66 -11.58 21.35
N ARG A 99 2.97 -12.41 20.57
CA ARG A 99 2.11 -11.97 19.45
C ARG A 99 1.07 -10.95 19.91
N GLU A 100 0.45 -11.16 21.07
CA GLU A 100 -0.58 -10.31 21.67
C GLU A 100 -0.02 -8.95 22.06
N TYR A 101 1.24 -8.90 22.50
CA TYR A 101 1.92 -7.63 22.76
C TYR A 101 2.05 -6.80 21.48
N TYR A 102 2.52 -7.40 20.37
CA TYR A 102 2.63 -6.71 19.09
C TYR A 102 1.26 -6.35 18.50
N GLN A 103 0.26 -7.22 18.64
CA GLN A 103 -1.13 -6.94 18.29
C GLN A 103 -1.62 -5.68 19.01
N ARG A 104 -1.39 -5.58 20.34
CA ARG A 104 -1.78 -4.41 21.14
C ARG A 104 -1.08 -3.12 20.71
N LYS A 105 0.13 -3.18 20.18
CA LYS A 105 0.82 -2.00 19.62
C LYS A 105 0.16 -1.53 18.32
N CYS A 106 -0.30 -2.45 17.49
CA CYS A 106 -1.10 -2.12 16.30
C CYS A 106 -2.47 -1.53 16.68
N SER A 107 -3.08 -2.02 17.76
CA SER A 107 -4.42 -1.63 18.21
C SER A 107 -4.62 -0.13 18.37
N LYS A 108 -3.59 0.62 18.77
CA LYS A 108 -3.69 2.08 18.95
C LYS A 108 -4.00 2.78 17.62
N THR A 109 -3.28 2.41 16.56
CA THR A 109 -3.48 2.96 15.22
C THR A 109 -4.81 2.53 14.63
N LEU A 110 -5.15 1.23 14.78
CA LEU A 110 -6.42 0.71 14.27
C LEU A 110 -7.62 1.39 14.93
N ALA A 111 -7.56 1.66 16.23
CA ALA A 111 -8.61 2.37 16.95
C ALA A 111 -8.77 3.82 16.46
N GLU A 112 -7.67 4.51 16.15
CA GLU A 112 -7.73 5.86 15.57
C GLU A 112 -8.40 5.83 14.19
N TYR A 113 -8.03 4.87 13.33
CA TYR A 113 -8.60 4.78 11.98
C TYR A 113 -10.08 4.37 12.01
N ASP A 114 -10.45 3.43 12.88
CA ASP A 114 -11.85 3.05 13.09
C ASP A 114 -12.69 4.24 13.58
N MET A 115 -12.15 5.05 14.50
CA MET A 115 -12.83 6.26 14.98
C MET A 115 -13.03 7.29 13.84
N ARG A 116 -12.02 7.52 13.00
CA ARG A 116 -12.15 8.42 11.83
C ARG A 116 -13.26 7.95 10.88
N LEU A 117 -13.32 6.64 10.64
CA LEU A 117 -14.29 6.01 9.74
C LEU A 117 -15.69 5.85 10.33
N ARG A 118 -15.85 6.08 11.63
CA ARG A 118 -17.17 6.21 12.26
C ARG A 118 -17.90 7.46 11.77
N GLU A 119 -17.17 8.53 11.47
CA GLU A 119 -17.76 9.83 11.09
C GLU A 119 -17.58 10.18 9.61
N ASN A 120 -16.74 9.44 8.89
CA ASN A 120 -16.38 9.73 7.50
C ASN A 120 -16.41 8.45 6.66
N ALA A 121 -16.73 8.55 5.38
CA ALA A 121 -16.66 7.39 4.48
C ALA A 121 -15.21 6.90 4.22
N ASN A 122 -14.20 7.77 4.36
CA ASN A 122 -12.78 7.50 4.15
C ASN A 122 -11.92 8.12 5.27
N LEU A 123 -10.62 7.81 5.33
CA LEU A 123 -9.75 8.14 6.47
C LEU A 123 -9.57 9.65 6.75
N ILE A 124 -9.81 10.48 5.73
CA ILE A 124 -9.60 11.93 5.76
C ILE A 124 -10.92 12.71 5.68
N GLY A 125 -11.97 12.10 5.14
CA GLY A 125 -13.27 12.72 4.84
C GLY A 125 -14.12 11.79 3.98
N ASP A 126 -15.15 12.31 3.31
CA ASP A 126 -16.05 11.46 2.53
C ASP A 126 -15.51 11.05 1.16
N ARG A 127 -14.55 11.81 0.61
CA ARG A 127 -13.91 11.50 -0.67
C ARG A 127 -12.68 10.62 -0.47
N ILE A 128 -12.46 9.72 -1.43
CA ILE A 128 -11.23 8.92 -1.49
C ILE A 128 -10.02 9.85 -1.61
N SER A 129 -9.01 9.60 -0.79
CA SER A 129 -7.77 10.37 -0.77
C SER A 129 -6.55 9.48 -1.04
N LEU A 130 -5.39 10.11 -1.22
CA LEU A 130 -4.12 9.40 -1.31
C LEU A 130 -3.87 8.56 -0.04
N ALA A 131 -4.27 9.08 1.13
CA ALA A 131 -4.08 8.38 2.40
C ALA A 131 -4.79 7.02 2.40
N ASP A 132 -6.00 6.93 1.85
CA ASP A 132 -6.74 5.67 1.78
C ASP A 132 -6.01 4.62 0.95
N ILE A 133 -5.55 4.99 -0.25
CA ILE A 133 -4.81 4.09 -1.14
C ILE A 133 -3.47 3.67 -0.53
N ALA A 134 -2.78 4.60 0.13
CA ALA A 134 -1.47 4.34 0.74
C ALA A 134 -1.56 3.42 1.97
N ILE A 135 -2.60 3.59 2.79
CA ILE A 135 -2.76 2.88 4.07
C ILE A 135 -3.46 1.53 3.89
N PHE A 136 -4.38 1.39 2.93
CA PHE A 136 -5.15 0.17 2.68
C PHE A 136 -4.33 -1.14 2.67
N PRO A 137 -3.17 -1.23 1.99
CA PRO A 137 -2.38 -2.47 1.98
C PRO A 137 -1.88 -2.89 3.38
N PHE A 138 -1.63 -1.94 4.28
CA PHE A 138 -1.16 -2.20 5.64
C PHE A 138 -2.31 -2.68 6.53
N ILE A 139 -3.47 -2.07 6.41
CA ILE A 139 -4.68 -2.50 7.14
C ILE A 139 -5.10 -3.90 6.68
N ARG A 140 -5.11 -4.17 5.37
CA ARG A 140 -5.38 -5.50 4.83
C ARG A 140 -4.43 -6.55 5.39
N GLN A 141 -3.13 -6.23 5.48
CA GLN A 141 -2.14 -7.13 6.06
C GLN A 141 -2.39 -7.36 7.55
N CYS A 142 -2.71 -6.31 8.31
CA CYS A 142 -2.97 -6.42 9.75
C CYS A 142 -4.20 -7.29 10.04
N ALA A 143 -5.31 -7.03 9.34
CA ALA A 143 -6.54 -7.80 9.44
C ALA A 143 -6.32 -9.28 9.10
N ASN A 144 -5.48 -9.58 8.11
CA ASN A 144 -5.18 -10.95 7.71
C ASN A 144 -4.38 -11.76 8.74
N VAL A 145 -3.73 -11.12 9.73
CA VAL A 145 -3.03 -11.85 10.80
C VAL A 145 -4.03 -12.48 11.79
N ASP A 146 -5.16 -11.81 12.03
CA ASP A 146 -6.25 -12.26 12.92
C ASP A 146 -7.58 -11.60 12.54
N GLN A 147 -8.31 -12.24 11.63
CA GLN A 147 -9.53 -11.65 11.07
C GLN A 147 -10.64 -11.52 12.12
N ASN A 148 -10.83 -12.55 12.96
CA ASN A 148 -11.88 -12.53 13.98
C ASN A 148 -11.66 -11.41 14.98
N TRP A 149 -10.44 -11.23 15.47
CA TRP A 149 -10.10 -10.13 16.35
C TRP A 149 -10.32 -8.76 15.69
N PHE A 150 -9.84 -8.62 14.44
CA PHE A 150 -9.94 -7.36 13.71
C PHE A 150 -11.40 -6.96 13.47
N ASN A 151 -12.21 -7.88 12.94
CA ASN A 151 -13.61 -7.65 12.59
C ASN A 151 -14.45 -7.28 13.81
N ASN A 152 -14.22 -7.97 14.94
CA ASN A 152 -14.97 -7.72 16.17
C ASN A 152 -14.59 -6.40 16.84
N LYS A 153 -13.33 -5.97 16.72
CA LYS A 153 -12.80 -4.82 17.46
C LYS A 153 -12.88 -3.50 16.68
N TYR A 154 -12.87 -3.55 15.35
CA TYR A 154 -12.80 -2.37 14.48
C TYR A 154 -13.87 -2.46 13.37
N PRO A 155 -15.16 -2.36 13.71
CA PRO A 155 -16.25 -2.59 12.76
C PRO A 155 -16.27 -1.60 11.59
N ASN A 156 -15.97 -0.31 11.84
CA ASN A 156 -15.99 0.73 10.80
C ASN A 156 -14.79 0.58 9.86
N LEU A 157 -13.62 0.29 10.43
CA LEU A 157 -12.41 0.01 9.66
C LEU A 157 -12.54 -1.28 8.86
N ASN A 158 -13.20 -2.30 9.40
CA ASN A 158 -13.51 -3.53 8.68
C ASN A 158 -14.49 -3.28 7.52
N GLN A 159 -15.55 -2.49 7.74
CA GLN A 159 -16.47 -2.11 6.67
C GLN A 159 -15.73 -1.38 5.53
N TRP A 160 -14.90 -0.38 5.87
CA TRP A 160 -14.05 0.30 4.91
C TRP A 160 -13.13 -0.68 4.17
N LEU A 161 -12.46 -1.59 4.87
CA LEU A 161 -11.58 -2.59 4.27
C LEU A 161 -12.31 -3.48 3.25
N GLU A 162 -13.52 -3.94 3.57
CA GLU A 162 -14.31 -4.78 2.67
C GLU A 162 -14.81 -4.01 1.44
N ILE A 163 -15.22 -2.75 1.60
CA ILE A 163 -15.57 -1.87 0.45
C ILE A 163 -14.38 -1.76 -0.51
N TRP A 164 -13.18 -1.50 0.03
CA TRP A 164 -11.97 -1.41 -0.78
C TRP A 164 -11.63 -2.73 -1.48
N LYS A 165 -11.74 -3.87 -0.79
CA LYS A 165 -11.53 -5.20 -1.39
C LYS A 165 -12.53 -5.53 -2.51
N GLN A 166 -13.74 -4.96 -2.47
CA GLN A 166 -14.76 -5.18 -3.49
C GLN A 166 -14.66 -4.20 -4.67
N SER A 167 -13.95 -3.08 -4.48
CA SER A 167 -13.79 -2.03 -5.48
C SER A 167 -13.18 -2.54 -6.80
N ARG A 168 -13.59 -1.92 -7.91
CA ARG A 168 -13.00 -2.20 -9.23
C ARG A 168 -11.50 -1.93 -9.23
N LEU A 169 -11.07 -0.81 -8.60
CA LEU A 169 -9.68 -0.41 -8.48
C LEU A 169 -8.81 -1.47 -7.81
N PHE A 170 -9.29 -2.10 -6.73
CA PHE A 170 -8.53 -3.15 -6.08
C PHE A 170 -8.48 -4.40 -6.95
N LYS A 171 -9.62 -4.83 -7.50
CA LYS A 171 -9.69 -6.03 -8.34
C LYS A 171 -8.77 -5.93 -9.56
N SER A 172 -8.69 -4.76 -10.20
CA SER A 172 -7.90 -4.55 -11.42
C SER A 172 -6.39 -4.64 -11.21
N VAL A 173 -5.90 -4.40 -9.99
CA VAL A 173 -4.46 -4.49 -9.65
C VAL A 173 -4.08 -5.84 -9.04
N MET A 174 -5.03 -6.76 -8.86
CA MET A 174 -4.78 -8.08 -8.27
C MET A 174 -4.51 -9.18 -9.31
N THR A 175 -4.48 -8.82 -10.60
CA THR A 175 -4.01 -9.69 -11.68
C THR A 175 -2.61 -10.20 -11.38
N LYS A 176 -2.42 -11.52 -11.47
CA LYS A 176 -1.10 -12.15 -11.32
C LYS A 176 -0.37 -12.14 -12.65
N TYR A 177 0.91 -11.78 -12.62
CA TYR A 177 1.78 -11.78 -13.78
C TYR A 177 2.89 -12.82 -13.58
N ASN A 178 3.39 -13.36 -14.69
CA ASN A 178 4.55 -14.25 -14.65
C ASN A 178 5.79 -13.44 -14.28
N GLN A 179 6.71 -14.08 -13.54
CA GLN A 179 8.02 -13.49 -13.24
C GLN A 179 8.70 -13.08 -14.54
N TRP A 180 9.15 -11.84 -14.60
CA TRP A 180 9.90 -11.32 -15.74
C TRP A 180 11.32 -11.88 -15.78
N ARG A 181 11.79 -12.22 -16.97
CA ARG A 181 13.15 -12.66 -17.28
C ARG A 181 13.76 -11.82 -18.38
N LEU A 182 15.08 -11.77 -18.41
CA LEU A 182 15.81 -11.06 -19.46
C LEU A 182 15.51 -11.71 -20.82
N GLY A 183 15.01 -10.91 -21.76
CA GLY A 183 14.61 -11.38 -23.09
C GLY A 183 13.10 -11.61 -23.25
N ASP A 184 12.32 -11.53 -22.16
CA ASP A 184 10.86 -11.57 -22.25
C ASP A 184 10.32 -10.39 -23.06
N GLU A 185 9.20 -10.64 -23.75
CA GLU A 185 8.47 -9.60 -24.47
C GLU A 185 7.98 -8.49 -23.53
N LEU A 186 7.86 -7.29 -24.10
CA LEU A 186 7.42 -6.12 -23.38
C LEU A 186 5.94 -6.24 -22.98
N LEU A 187 5.69 -6.19 -21.67
CA LEU A 187 4.35 -6.28 -21.10
C LEU A 187 3.87 -4.90 -20.65
N ILE A 188 3.02 -4.24 -21.46
CA ILE A 188 2.34 -3.01 -21.06
C ILE A 188 1.06 -3.36 -20.30
N VAL A 189 0.90 -2.76 -19.12
CA VAL A 189 -0.31 -2.90 -18.30
C VAL A 189 -0.96 -1.55 -18.07
N ASN A 190 -2.28 -1.50 -18.15
CA ASN A 190 -3.11 -0.35 -17.77
C ASN A 190 -3.99 -0.65 -16.53
N PHE A 191 -3.85 -1.82 -15.89
CA PHE A 191 -4.57 -2.16 -14.65
C PHE A 191 -6.08 -1.82 -14.67
N GLN A 192 -6.79 -1.99 -15.79
CA GLN A 192 -8.21 -1.62 -15.97
C GLN A 192 -9.19 -2.80 -15.84
#